data_AF-A0A239B8J3-F1
#
_entry.id   AF-A0A239B8J3-F1
#
_cell.length_a   1.000
_cell.length_b   1.000
_cell.length_c   1.000
_cell.angle_alpha   90.00
_cell.angle_beta   90.00
_cell.angle_gamma   90.00
#
_symmetry.space_group_name_H-M   'P 1'
#
loop_
_entity.id
_entity.type
_entity.pdbx_description
1 polymer ?
#
loop_
_entity_poly.entity_id
_entity_poly.type
_entity_poly.pdbx_seq_one_letter_code
_entity_poly.pdbx_strand_id
1 'polypeptide(L)'
;EIRQRHPVFGVGSYVELSASNPSVLAFTREINGGDANQWGGANTVLCVNNLSRFPQPVELDLRRFRGSFPIECMGGVQFPAIGDLPYLLTLPGHGFYWFLLPPPPGGQEPGEGVM
;
A
#
# COMPACT_ATOMS: atom_id res chain seq x y z
N GLU A 1 3.59 1.53 -18.97
CA GLU A 1 2.28 2.16 -18.72
C GLU A 1 1.96 2.43 -17.25
N ILE A 2 2.04 1.47 -16.33
CA ILE A 2 1.67 1.69 -14.92
C ILE A 2 2.52 2.80 -14.25
N ARG A 3 3.83 2.85 -14.49
CA ARG A 3 4.70 3.95 -14.00
C ARG A 3 4.29 5.35 -14.46
N GLN A 4 3.71 5.48 -15.67
CA GLN A 4 3.21 6.77 -16.16
C GLN A 4 1.87 7.15 -15.55
N ARG A 5 1.06 6.15 -15.16
CA ARG A 5 -0.26 6.33 -14.56
C ARG A 5 -0.22 6.55 -13.04
N HIS A 6 0.92 6.39 -12.39
CA HIS A 6 1.06 6.55 -10.94
C HIS A 6 2.33 7.35 -10.63
N PRO A 7 2.23 8.70 -10.49
CA PRO A 7 3.37 9.56 -10.15
C PRO A 7 4.14 9.11 -8.90
N VAL A 8 3.47 8.40 -7.97
CA VAL A 8 4.03 7.77 -6.76
C VAL A 8 5.25 6.88 -7.05
N PHE A 9 5.31 6.22 -8.20
CA PHE A 9 6.46 5.36 -8.52
C PHE A 9 7.72 6.16 -8.86
N GLY A 10 7.60 7.44 -9.23
CA GLY A 10 8.72 8.33 -9.58
C GLY A 10 9.08 9.36 -8.50
N VAL A 11 8.11 9.77 -7.69
CA VAL A 11 8.28 10.82 -6.66
C VAL A 11 7.51 10.36 -5.43
N GLY A 12 8.18 10.21 -4.29
CA GLY A 12 7.57 9.76 -3.04
C GLY A 12 8.60 9.15 -2.11
N SER A 13 8.45 9.37 -0.80
CA SER A 13 9.36 8.82 0.19
C SER A 13 9.28 7.29 0.19
N TYR A 14 10.44 6.64 0.34
CA TYR A 14 10.55 5.19 0.48
C TYR A 14 10.55 4.86 1.97
N VAL A 15 9.60 4.05 2.41
CA VAL A 15 9.56 3.56 3.78
C VAL A 15 9.53 2.05 3.75
N GLU A 16 10.63 1.43 4.17
CA GLU A 16 10.70 -0.02 4.31
C GLU A 16 9.76 -0.51 5.40
N LEU A 17 9.13 -1.65 5.16
CA LEU A 17 8.26 -2.30 6.13
C LEU A 17 8.94 -3.54 6.70
N SER A 18 8.69 -3.81 7.99
CA SER A 18 9.13 -5.04 8.62
C SER A 18 8.32 -6.22 8.06
N ALA A 19 8.99 -7.05 7.25
CA ALA A 19 8.47 -8.32 6.75
C ALA A 19 9.01 -9.48 7.60
N SER A 20 8.15 -10.44 7.93
CA SER A 20 8.58 -11.66 8.65
C SER A 20 9.43 -12.59 7.78
N ASN A 21 9.36 -12.46 6.45
CA ASN A 21 10.05 -13.31 5.50
C ASN A 21 11.11 -12.52 4.69
N PRO A 22 12.41 -12.83 4.85
CA PRO A 22 13.49 -12.10 4.16
C PRO A 22 13.51 -12.33 2.64
N SER A 23 12.79 -13.33 2.13
CA SER A 23 12.61 -13.53 0.68
C SER A 23 11.60 -12.56 0.07
N VAL A 24 10.88 -11.79 0.89
CA VAL A 24 9.86 -10.84 0.45
C VAL A 24 10.26 -9.42 0.85
N LEU A 25 10.44 -8.57 -0.16
CA LEU A 25 10.71 -7.15 0.01
C LEU A 25 9.39 -6.38 0.04
N ALA A 26 9.12 -5.68 1.14
CA ALA A 26 7.94 -4.86 1.32
C ALA A 26 8.30 -3.42 1.72
N PHE A 27 7.67 -2.44 1.07
CA PHE A 27 7.87 -1.02 1.33
C PHE A 27 6.68 -0.19 0.87
N THR A 28 6.50 0.99 1.45
CA THR A 28 5.56 1.99 0.93
C THR A 28 6.26 3.08 0.14
N ARG A 29 5.49 3.68 -0.78
CA ARG A 29 5.82 4.91 -1.47
C ARG A 29 4.75 5.94 -1.16
N GLU A 30 5.16 7.05 -0.56
CA GLU A 30 4.25 8.08 -0.04
C GLU A 30 4.53 9.43 -0.69
N ILE A 31 3.51 10.04 -1.30
CA ILE A 31 3.56 11.41 -1.81
C ILE A 31 2.95 12.36 -0.78
N ASN A 32 3.66 13.47 -0.52
CA ASN A 32 3.09 14.61 0.18
C ASN A 32 2.51 15.58 -0.86
N GLY A 33 1.20 15.80 -0.86
CA GLY A 33 0.53 16.74 -1.74
C GLY A 33 -0.94 16.37 -1.94
N GLY A 34 -1.85 17.33 -1.75
CA GLY A 34 -3.30 17.14 -1.86
C GLY A 34 -3.83 16.88 -3.28
N ASP A 35 -2.96 16.52 -4.22
CA ASP A 35 -3.37 16.18 -5.57
C ASP A 35 -3.96 14.77 -5.55
N ALA A 36 -5.29 14.72 -5.60
CA ALA A 36 -6.02 13.49 -5.82
C ALA A 36 -5.44 12.79 -7.05
N ASN A 37 -4.80 11.64 -6.85
CA ASN A 37 -4.55 10.73 -7.95
C ASN A 37 -5.90 10.21 -8.49
N GLN A 38 -5.89 9.55 -9.64
CA GLN A 38 -7.12 9.02 -10.26
C GLN A 38 -7.88 7.97 -9.39
N TRP A 39 -7.42 7.70 -8.17
CA TRP A 39 -8.07 6.86 -7.16
C TRP A 39 -8.53 7.63 -5.91
N GLY A 40 -8.73 8.95 -6.01
CA GLY A 40 -9.46 9.70 -4.99
C GLY A 40 -8.66 10.10 -3.74
N GLY A 41 -7.38 10.44 -3.89
CA GLY A 41 -6.57 11.01 -2.79
C GLY A 41 -5.73 9.99 -2.01
N ALA A 42 -5.64 8.75 -2.48
CA ALA A 42 -4.78 7.73 -1.88
C ALA A 42 -3.30 8.00 -2.17
N ASN A 43 -2.60 8.72 -1.29
CA ASN A 43 -1.22 9.14 -1.51
C ASN A 43 -0.15 8.08 -1.23
N THR A 44 -0.57 6.86 -0.88
CA THR A 44 0.31 5.78 -0.47
C THR A 44 0.11 4.55 -1.35
N VAL A 45 1.21 4.01 -1.87
CA VAL A 45 1.24 2.68 -2.49
C VAL A 45 2.10 1.75 -1.67
N LEU A 46 1.57 0.59 -1.32
CA LEU A 46 2.29 -0.54 -0.75
C LEU A 46 2.79 -1.45 -1.86
N CYS A 47 4.11 -1.68 -1.89
CA CYS A 47 4.78 -2.59 -2.81
C CYS A 47 5.24 -3.84 -2.05
N VAL A 48 4.86 -5.02 -2.53
CA VAL A 48 5.28 -6.31 -1.95
C VAL A 48 5.84 -7.18 -3.07
N ASN A 49 7.11 -7.61 -2.97
CA ASN A 49 7.81 -8.32 -4.03
C ASN A 49 8.44 -9.59 -3.48
N ASN A 50 8.09 -10.74 -4.05
CA ASN A 50 8.74 -11.99 -3.75
C ASN A 50 10.03 -12.13 -4.58
N LEU A 51 11.18 -12.14 -3.93
CA LEU A 51 12.48 -12.31 -4.56
C LEU A 51 12.82 -13.80 -4.79
N SER A 52 12.08 -14.71 -4.16
CA SER A 52 12.22 -16.16 -4.35
C SER A 52 11.48 -16.63 -5.61
N ARG A 53 12.01 -17.69 -6.24
CA ARG A 53 11.34 -18.41 -7.34
C ARG A 53 10.19 -19.32 -6.87
N PHE A 54 10.06 -19.53 -5.57
CA PHE A 54 9.01 -20.36 -4.99
C PHE A 54 7.92 -19.50 -4.36
N PRO A 55 6.68 -20.02 -4.20
CA PRO A 55 5.65 -19.33 -3.43
C PRO A 55 6.13 -19.03 -2.01
N GLN A 56 5.82 -17.83 -1.52
CA GLN A 56 6.23 -17.38 -0.17
C GLN A 56 5.06 -16.72 0.56
N PRO A 57 4.84 -17.06 1.84
CA PRO A 57 4.01 -16.27 2.72
C PRO A 57 4.83 -15.10 3.30
N VAL A 58 4.16 -14.01 3.65
CA VAL A 58 4.74 -12.91 4.43
C VAL A 58 3.68 -12.34 5.36
N GLU A 59 4.09 -12.01 6.58
CA GLU A 59 3.32 -11.18 7.50
C GLU A 59 3.93 -9.78 7.52
N LEU A 60 3.09 -8.76 7.34
CA LEU A 60 3.50 -7.36 7.31
C LEU A 60 2.88 -6.58 8.47
N ASP A 61 3.69 -5.78 9.15
CA ASP A 61 3.16 -4.79 10.10
C ASP A 61 2.64 -3.57 9.34
N LEU A 62 1.32 -3.50 9.18
CA LEU A 62 0.63 -2.42 8.48
C LEU A 62 -0.18 -1.52 9.42
N ARG A 63 0.04 -1.58 10.74
CA ARG A 63 -0.80 -0.88 11.74
C ARG A 63 -0.91 0.63 11.51
N ARG A 64 0.09 1.26 10.87
CA ARG A 64 0.03 2.68 10.45
C ARG A 64 -1.15 3.00 9.52
N PHE A 65 -1.66 2.00 8.81
CA PHE A 65 -2.73 2.12 7.83
C PHE A 65 -4.03 1.44 8.31
N ARG A 66 -4.19 1.27 9.62
CA ARG A 66 -5.38 0.63 10.21
C ARG A 66 -6.68 1.26 9.70
N GLY A 67 -7.63 0.42 9.32
CA GLY A 67 -8.91 0.81 8.74
C GLY A 67 -8.89 1.08 7.23
N SER A 68 -7.70 1.15 6.60
CA SER A 68 -7.58 1.17 5.15
C SER A 68 -7.94 -0.19 4.55
N PHE A 69 -8.61 -0.16 3.40
CA PHE A 69 -8.86 -1.33 2.56
C PHE A 69 -7.90 -1.29 1.37
N PRO A 70 -6.85 -2.15 1.32
CA PRO A 70 -5.90 -2.14 0.23
C PRO A 70 -6.60 -2.47 -1.10
N ILE A 71 -6.28 -1.74 -2.15
CA ILE A 71 -6.84 -1.96 -3.49
C ILE A 71 -5.71 -2.35 -4.43
N GLU A 72 -5.78 -3.54 -5.01
CA GLU A 72 -4.77 -4.05 -5.94
C GLU A 72 -4.80 -3.22 -7.25
N CYS A 73 -3.63 -2.70 -7.66
CA CYS A 73 -3.53 -1.70 -8.72
C CYS A 73 -3.85 -2.20 -10.14
N MET A 74 -3.68 -3.50 -10.43
CA MET A 74 -3.86 -4.05 -11.78
C MET A 74 -5.32 -4.40 -12.08
N GLY A 75 -6.00 -5.05 -11.14
CA GLY A 75 -7.37 -5.54 -11.25
C GLY A 75 -8.39 -4.72 -10.46
N GLY A 76 -7.96 -3.77 -9.63
CA GLY A 76 -8.84 -2.95 -8.80
C GLY A 76 -9.53 -3.73 -7.68
N VAL A 77 -9.01 -4.90 -7.32
CA VAL A 77 -9.63 -5.79 -6.33
C VAL A 77 -9.34 -5.28 -4.92
N GLN A 78 -10.40 -5.13 -4.13
CA GLN A 78 -10.29 -4.74 -2.73
C GLN A 78 -9.93 -5.95 -1.84
N PHE A 79 -8.91 -5.76 -1.02
CA PHE A 79 -8.45 -6.71 -0.02
C PHE A 79 -9.06 -6.41 1.36
N PRO A 80 -9.02 -7.37 2.31
CA PRO A 80 -9.52 -7.16 3.66
C PRO A 80 -8.93 -5.91 4.33
N ALA A 81 -9.71 -5.27 5.20
CA ALA A 81 -9.26 -4.10 5.96
C ALA A 81 -8.01 -4.42 6.79
N ILE A 82 -7.10 -3.46 6.87
CA ILE A 82 -5.95 -3.53 7.76
C ILE A 82 -6.42 -3.35 9.20
N GLY A 83 -6.12 -4.34 10.04
CA GLY A 83 -6.41 -4.32 11.48
C GLY A 83 -5.17 -4.14 12.35
N ASP A 84 -5.25 -4.65 13.57
CA ASP A 84 -4.17 -4.60 14.57
C ASP A 84 -3.22 -5.81 14.49
N LEU A 85 -3.62 -6.86 13.78
CA LEU A 85 -2.82 -8.07 13.55
C LEU A 85 -1.93 -7.94 12.31
N PRO A 86 -0.81 -8.71 12.23
CA PRO A 86 0.00 -8.76 11.03
C PRO A 86 -0.82 -9.12 9.79
N TYR A 87 -0.58 -8.41 8.70
CA TYR A 87 -1.29 -8.58 7.45
C TYR A 87 -0.63 -9.70 6.63
N LEU A 88 -1.31 -10.84 6.54
CA LEU A 88 -0.79 -12.01 5.83
C LEU A 88 -1.05 -11.90 4.33
N LEU A 89 0.00 -12.11 3.53
CA LEU A 89 -0.06 -12.25 2.08
C LEU A 89 0.68 -13.51 1.64
N THR A 90 0.22 -14.10 0.53
CA THR A 90 0.92 -15.19 -0.16
C THR A 90 1.19 -14.77 -1.59
N LEU A 91 2.45 -14.86 -2.01
CA LEU A 91 2.87 -14.47 -3.35
C LEU A 91 3.37 -15.70 -4.11
N PRO A 92 3.06 -15.84 -5.41
CA PRO A 92 3.72 -16.83 -6.26
C PRO A 92 5.21 -16.51 -6.41
N GLY A 93 5.99 -17.46 -6.93
CA GLY A 93 7.40 -17.25 -7.23
C GLY A 93 7.62 -16.05 -8.15
N HIS A 94 8.52 -15.15 -7.79
CA HIS A 94 8.77 -13.86 -8.46
C HIS A 94 7.53 -12.97 -8.62
N GLY A 95 6.46 -13.26 -7.88
CA GLY A 95 5.24 -12.46 -7.87
C GLY A 95 5.42 -11.15 -7.12
N PHE A 96 4.55 -10.19 -7.44
CA PHE A 96 4.48 -8.93 -6.74
C PHE A 96 3.02 -8.47 -6.61
N TYR A 97 2.77 -7.62 -5.63
CA TYR A 97 1.53 -6.85 -5.49
C TYR A 97 1.85 -5.39 -5.29
N TRP A 98 1.06 -4.54 -5.96
CA TRP A 98 0.99 -3.11 -5.67
C TRP A 98 -0.41 -2.80 -5.18
N PHE A 99 -0.50 -2.25 -3.98
CA PHE A 99 -1.77 -1.84 -3.38
C PHE A 99 -1.80 -0.33 -3.22
N LEU A 100 -2.91 0.28 -3.62
CA LEU A 100 -3.26 1.61 -3.13
C LEU A 100 -3.81 1.48 -1.70
N LEU A 101 -3.34 2.36 -0.82
CA LEU A 101 -3.83 2.47 0.55
C LEU A 101 -4.63 3.78 0.68
N PRO A 102 -5.95 3.74 0.45
CA PRO A 102 -6.80 4.91 0.67
C PRO A 102 -6.86 5.26 2.17
N PRO A 103 -7.13 6.53 2.52
CA PRO A 103 -7.41 6.88 3.90
C PRO A 103 -8.60 6.04 4.43
N PRO A 104 -8.60 5.69 5.73
CA PRO A 104 -9.72 4.97 6.31
C PRO A 104 -11.02 5.77 6.15
N PRO A 105 -12.18 5.10 5.97
CA PRO A 105 -13.46 5.80 5.90
C PRO A 105 -13.68 6.62 7.18
N GLY A 106 -13.75 7.95 7.05
CA GLY A 106 -13.82 8.90 8.16
C GLY A 106 -12.52 9.65 8.49
N GLY A 107 -11.42 9.39 7.78
CA GLY A 107 -10.12 10.06 7.92
C GLY A 107 -9.95 11.35 7.12
N GLN A 108 -11.02 11.92 6.59
CA GLN A 108 -11.01 13.35 6.26
C GLN A 108 -10.99 14.07 7.60
N GLU A 109 -9.83 14.56 8.04
CA GLU A 109 -9.83 15.48 9.18
C GLU A 109 -10.84 16.59 8.85
N PRO A 110 -11.79 16.91 9.75
CA PRO A 110 -12.59 18.10 9.57
C PRO A 110 -11.58 19.24 9.52
N GLY A 111 -11.43 19.84 8.33
CA GLY A 111 -10.65 21.05 8.17
C GLY A 111 -11.07 22.00 9.29
N GLU A 112 -10.07 22.45 10.06
CA GLU A 112 -10.24 23.37 11.18
C GLU A 112 -11.37 24.37 10.88
N GLY A 113 -12.40 24.33 11.73
CA GLY A 113 -13.45 25.31 11.65
C GLY A 113 -12.95 26.69 12.06
N VAL A 114 -13.60 27.69 11.46
CA VAL A 114 -13.86 29.04 12.02
C VAL A 114 -12.70 30.04 11.87
N MET A 115 -12.82 30.96 10.89
CA MET A 115 -13.44 32.29 11.00
C MET A 115 -13.71 32.87 9.60
#